data_AF-A0A831YNP8-F1
#
_entry.id   AF-A0A831YNP8-F1
#
_cell.length_a   1.000
_cell.length_b   1.000
_cell.length_c   1.000
_cell.angle_alpha   90.00
_cell.angle_beta   90.00
_cell.angle_gamma   90.00
#
_symmetry.space_group_name_H-M   'P 1'
#
loop_
_entity.id
_entity.type
_entity.pdbx_description
1 polymer ?
#
loop_
_entity_poly.entity_id
_entity_poly.type
_entity_poly.pdbx_seq_one_letter_code
_entity_poly.pdbx_strand_id
1 'polypeptide(L)'
;MRLGAFLRSTVAAICILGVATPSMLISAEARQVSAPSKSGPRKAAPASLQVRVAQAPDFTRLEFPGSRGMQARREGTAVVLRFPRDANPNLSALNVGPPRLVKGAQARHVGGVVEIVVALSEGTDFRAGNADGNDFVNLFVRQETTSGPAPATAVIANRPNPMPASGVVPVKLDKVSGQIQLSFDWANPAGAAVFRRGEAVWVVFDAPARLDIGKLPASTPQYRNIQVFKGADYAALRISTPQGAPFYAGGVGSNWTIALGAGSQDSPDLVRVARDDNASPATLTANVAGATRIAWVSDPAVGDRLGVVTALAPSKGLASRRDYVEMALLQSATGLAVESYSGDLQMTADGDIVRIGRPKGLLLSSMSSGQAQADAGAGAPQAMAMPALIDPERWSKTGSGGFMARYDALLSAVPAAGGPDGKGDDTAARMALARFLVGSNLSFEAIGVLNAAGRAHQTLMGDGEFRGLRGVAKVMARRYAEAETDFASPVLNDDPSAAMWRGYIASKTGQWTDANQRFAEGARALNMFPALW
;
A
#
# COMPACT_ATOMS: atom_id res chain seq x y z
N MET A 1 13.25 48.00 16.90
CA MET A 1 13.13 47.92 18.39
C MET A 1 11.84 47.20 18.72
N ARG A 2 11.95 46.12 19.51
CA ARG A 2 10.84 45.32 20.05
C ARG A 2 10.29 45.98 21.33
N LEU A 3 9.07 45.59 21.72
CA LEU A 3 8.43 45.52 23.05
C LEU A 3 6.93 45.86 22.83
N GLY A 4 5.90 45.16 23.31
CA GLY A 4 5.79 44.02 24.21
C GLY A 4 4.36 43.98 24.77
N ALA A 5 3.61 42.94 24.41
CA ALA A 5 2.74 42.12 25.25
C ALA A 5 1.96 42.76 26.44
N PHE A 6 0.63 42.56 26.44
CA PHE A 6 -0.15 42.44 27.67
C PHE A 6 -1.23 41.35 27.53
N LEU A 7 -0.96 40.19 28.13
CA LEU A 7 -1.98 39.31 28.71
C LEU A 7 -2.17 39.73 30.17
N ARG A 8 -3.41 39.74 30.66
CA ARG A 8 -3.71 39.46 32.08
C ARG A 8 -4.94 38.57 32.20
N SER A 9 -4.68 37.38 32.71
CA SER A 9 -5.62 36.46 33.34
C SER A 9 -6.10 37.03 34.68
N THR A 10 -7.36 36.79 35.05
CA THR A 10 -7.79 36.82 36.45
C THR A 10 -8.72 35.64 36.70
N VAL A 11 -8.36 34.83 37.69
CA VAL A 11 -9.10 33.72 38.30
C VAL A 11 -9.69 34.25 39.61
N ALA A 12 -10.95 33.93 39.94
CA ALA A 12 -11.37 33.31 41.21
C ALA A 12 -12.90 33.36 41.48
N ALA A 13 -13.37 32.18 41.90
CA ALA A 13 -14.63 31.71 42.50
C ALA A 13 -15.50 32.67 43.35
N ILE A 14 -16.81 32.35 43.43
CA ILE A 14 -17.60 32.14 44.68
C ILE A 14 -18.96 31.48 44.36
N CYS A 15 -19.47 30.73 45.35
CA CYS A 15 -20.51 29.71 45.37
C CYS A 15 -21.98 30.17 45.41
N ILE A 16 -22.86 29.27 44.93
CA ILE A 16 -24.15 28.77 45.47
C ILE A 16 -25.16 29.77 46.08
N LEU A 17 -26.36 29.88 45.48
CA LEU A 17 -27.71 29.75 46.09
C LEU A 17 -28.82 30.25 45.14
N GLY A 18 -29.98 29.59 45.13
CA GLY A 18 -31.17 29.99 44.34
C GLY A 18 -32.09 28.82 44.00
N VAL A 19 -32.65 28.13 44.98
CA VAL A 19 -34.05 28.27 45.46
C VAL A 19 -35.08 27.66 44.49
N ALA A 20 -35.54 26.47 44.86
CA ALA A 20 -36.75 25.83 44.36
C ALA A 20 -37.98 26.31 45.17
N THR A 21 -39.11 26.45 44.49
CA THR A 21 -40.46 26.70 45.05
C THR A 21 -41.38 25.50 44.69
N PRO A 22 -42.58 25.36 45.26
CA PRO A 22 -42.83 24.45 46.38
C PRO A 22 -43.76 23.27 46.02
N SER A 23 -43.83 22.37 46.99
CA SER A 23 -44.53 21.09 47.04
C SER A 23 -46.06 21.16 47.27
N MET A 24 -46.65 19.96 47.13
CA MET A 24 -47.88 19.39 47.71
C MET A 24 -49.06 19.26 46.72
N LEU A 25 -49.38 18.09 46.17
CA LEU A 25 -49.76 16.76 46.73
C LEU A 25 -51.06 16.79 47.54
N ILE A 26 -52.09 16.20 46.93
CA ILE A 26 -53.33 15.76 47.56
C ILE A 26 -53.48 14.25 47.34
N SER A 27 -53.83 13.58 48.44
CA SER A 27 -54.46 12.27 48.60
C SER A 27 -53.60 11.00 48.62
N ALA A 28 -53.37 10.54 49.84
CA ALA A 28 -53.29 9.13 50.21
C ALA A 28 -54.66 8.68 50.76
N GLU A 29 -55.13 7.50 50.37
CA GLU A 29 -55.59 6.51 51.35
C GLU A 29 -55.47 5.09 50.77
N ALA A 30 -55.26 4.15 51.69
CA ALA A 30 -54.55 2.90 51.50
C ALA A 30 -55.47 1.69 51.30
N ARG A 31 -54.95 0.64 50.65
CA ARG A 31 -55.25 -0.74 51.05
C ARG A 31 -54.08 -1.70 50.80
N GLN A 32 -53.51 -2.11 51.94
CA GLN A 32 -52.69 -3.27 52.30
C GLN A 32 -52.35 -4.32 51.21
N VAL A 33 -51.12 -4.88 51.27
CA VAL A 33 -50.84 -6.21 51.89
C VAL A 33 -49.37 -6.64 51.65
N SER A 34 -48.68 -6.85 52.79
CA SER A 34 -47.53 -7.75 53.11
C SER A 34 -46.25 -7.86 52.24
N ALA A 35 -45.12 -7.69 52.92
CA ALA A 35 -43.84 -8.39 52.69
C ALA A 35 -43.60 -9.40 53.84
N PRO A 36 -42.59 -10.28 53.80
CA PRO A 36 -42.07 -11.09 52.68
C PRO A 36 -42.02 -12.59 53.04
N SER A 37 -42.34 -13.51 52.12
CA SER A 37 -41.96 -14.93 52.30
C SER A 37 -40.56 -15.16 51.72
N LYS A 38 -39.63 -15.60 52.57
CA LYS A 38 -38.33 -16.14 52.15
C LYS A 38 -38.55 -17.36 51.24
N SER A 39 -38.43 -17.18 49.93
CA SER A 39 -38.10 -18.27 49.01
C SER A 39 -36.65 -18.06 48.59
N GLY A 40 -35.78 -19.01 48.93
CA GLY A 40 -34.37 -19.02 48.54
C GLY A 40 -34.20 -18.92 47.01
N PRO A 41 -32.98 -18.65 46.53
CA PRO A 41 -32.72 -18.48 45.11
C PRO A 41 -33.25 -19.69 44.36
N ARG A 42 -34.29 -19.50 43.56
CA ARG A 42 -34.75 -20.47 42.58
C ARG A 42 -33.57 -20.67 41.64
N LYS A 43 -32.85 -21.79 41.81
CA LYS A 43 -31.76 -22.23 40.93
C LYS A 43 -32.30 -22.09 39.51
N ALA A 44 -31.80 -21.11 38.76
CA ALA A 44 -32.18 -20.94 37.38
C ALA A 44 -31.91 -22.27 36.69
N ALA A 45 -32.93 -22.84 36.03
CA ALA A 45 -32.72 -23.99 35.19
C ALA A 45 -31.56 -23.67 34.23
N PRO A 46 -30.59 -24.56 34.03
CA PRO A 46 -29.46 -24.27 33.15
C PRO A 46 -30.01 -23.87 31.78
N ALA A 47 -29.73 -22.64 31.35
CA ALA A 47 -30.20 -22.13 30.08
C ALA A 47 -29.77 -23.13 28.99
N SER A 48 -30.75 -23.67 28.26
CA SER A 48 -30.50 -24.67 27.21
C SER A 48 -29.48 -24.13 26.22
N LEU A 49 -28.40 -24.88 25.99
CA LEU A 49 -27.38 -24.49 25.03
C LEU A 49 -27.93 -24.74 23.61
N GLN A 50 -28.33 -23.67 22.93
CA GLN A 50 -28.85 -23.78 21.58
C GLN A 50 -27.71 -23.89 20.57
N VAL A 51 -27.96 -24.63 19.48
CA VAL A 51 -27.04 -24.72 18.34
C VAL A 51 -27.76 -24.15 17.13
N ARG A 52 -27.14 -23.17 16.47
CA ARG A 52 -27.57 -22.65 15.17
C ARG A 52 -26.61 -23.15 14.10
N VAL A 53 -27.16 -23.55 12.97
CA VAL A 53 -26.40 -24.05 11.83
C VAL A 53 -26.57 -23.08 10.67
N ALA A 54 -25.47 -22.63 10.09
CA ALA A 54 -25.45 -21.88 8.84
C ALA A 54 -24.58 -22.62 7.82
N GLN A 55 -25.01 -22.66 6.56
CA GLN A 55 -24.26 -23.34 5.49
C GLN A 55 -23.94 -22.35 4.38
N ALA A 56 -22.70 -22.40 3.93
CA ALA A 56 -22.20 -21.72 2.74
C ALA A 56 -21.65 -22.76 1.74
N PRO A 57 -21.32 -22.37 0.50
CA PRO A 57 -20.71 -23.29 -0.48
C PRO A 57 -19.43 -23.96 0.04
N ASP A 58 -18.62 -23.24 0.83
CA ASP A 58 -17.28 -23.70 1.23
C ASP A 58 -17.16 -24.13 2.69
N PHE A 59 -18.14 -23.82 3.54
CA PHE A 59 -18.10 -24.15 4.97
C PHE A 59 -19.49 -24.32 5.62
N THR A 60 -19.53 -25.06 6.73
CA THR A 60 -20.67 -25.17 7.63
C THR A 60 -20.30 -24.50 8.96
N ARG A 61 -21.10 -23.56 9.45
CA ARG A 61 -20.90 -22.90 10.76
C ARG A 61 -21.88 -23.45 11.79
N LEU A 62 -21.33 -23.86 12.93
CA LEU A 62 -22.06 -24.18 14.15
C LEU A 62 -21.88 -23.01 15.12
N GLU A 63 -22.96 -22.35 15.48
CA GLU A 63 -22.94 -21.20 16.39
C GLU A 63 -23.72 -21.54 17.66
N PHE A 64 -23.21 -21.08 18.80
CA PHE A 64 -23.76 -21.32 20.13
C PHE A 64 -24.14 -19.97 20.77
N PRO A 65 -25.37 -19.51 20.57
CA PRO A 65 -25.79 -18.20 21.05
C PRO A 65 -25.68 -18.07 22.58
N GLY A 66 -25.07 -16.98 23.04
CA GLY A 66 -24.89 -16.70 24.47
C GLY A 66 -23.95 -17.67 25.20
N SER A 67 -23.16 -18.48 24.48
CA SER A 67 -22.02 -19.19 25.06
C SER A 67 -20.77 -18.32 25.00
N ARG A 68 -19.91 -18.45 26.01
CA ARG A 68 -18.58 -17.83 26.03
C ARG A 68 -17.57 -18.82 26.60
N GLY A 69 -16.37 -18.81 26.03
CA GLY A 69 -15.24 -19.61 26.52
C GLY A 69 -15.28 -21.08 26.10
N MET A 70 -16.01 -21.41 25.03
CA MET A 70 -15.96 -22.73 24.40
C MET A 70 -14.53 -23.04 23.93
N GLN A 71 -14.03 -24.21 24.32
CA GLN A 71 -12.77 -24.76 23.83
C GLN A 71 -13.06 -25.87 22.83
N ALA A 72 -12.43 -25.82 21.66
CA ALA A 72 -12.57 -26.86 20.65
C ALA A 72 -11.26 -27.66 20.54
N ARG A 73 -11.35 -28.98 20.61
CA ARG A 73 -10.22 -29.89 20.41
C ARG A 73 -10.57 -30.99 19.41
N ARG A 74 -9.59 -31.43 18.62
CA ARG A 74 -9.76 -32.55 17.70
C ARG A 74 -9.57 -33.87 18.44
N GLU A 75 -10.45 -34.84 18.18
CA GLU A 75 -10.34 -36.21 18.68
C GLU A 75 -10.64 -37.17 17.51
N GLY A 76 -9.58 -37.65 16.84
CA GLY A 76 -9.71 -38.43 15.61
C GLY A 76 -10.45 -37.65 14.49
N THR A 77 -11.55 -38.22 14.02
CA THR A 77 -12.45 -37.61 13.03
C THR A 77 -13.57 -36.77 13.66
N ALA A 78 -13.58 -36.58 14.97
CA ALA A 78 -14.53 -35.74 15.68
C ALA A 78 -13.88 -34.45 16.19
N VAL A 79 -14.71 -33.44 16.43
CA VAL A 79 -14.34 -32.25 17.22
C VAL A 79 -15.12 -32.26 18.52
N VAL A 80 -14.43 -32.06 19.63
CA VAL A 80 -14.99 -31.97 20.97
C VAL A 80 -15.04 -30.50 21.37
N LEU A 81 -16.25 -30.02 21.66
CA LEU A 81 -16.53 -28.64 22.05
C LEU A 81 -16.86 -28.61 23.54
N ARG A 82 -15.92 -28.15 24.36
CA ARG A 82 -16.04 -28.09 25.80
C ARG A 82 -16.49 -26.71 26.25
N PHE A 83 -17.62 -26.64 26.95
CA PHE A 83 -18.18 -25.40 27.48
C PHE A 83 -17.94 -25.32 28.99
N PRO A 84 -17.52 -24.18 29.56
CA PRO A 84 -17.15 -24.05 30.98
C PRO A 84 -18.37 -24.04 31.93
N ARG A 85 -19.53 -24.50 31.47
CA ARG A 85 -20.77 -24.64 32.26
C ARG A 85 -21.45 -25.93 31.88
N ASP A 86 -22.20 -26.50 32.81
CA ASP A 86 -23.12 -27.58 32.50
C ASP A 86 -24.39 -27.02 31.84
N ALA A 87 -24.88 -27.69 30.81
CA ALA A 87 -26.11 -27.34 30.11
C ALA A 87 -26.60 -28.53 29.28
N ASN A 88 -27.91 -28.60 29.03
CA ASN A 88 -28.48 -29.59 28.10
C ASN A 88 -28.55 -28.97 26.69
N PRO A 89 -27.67 -29.35 25.75
CA PRO A 89 -27.67 -28.78 24.41
C PRO A 89 -28.79 -29.39 23.55
N ASN A 90 -29.43 -28.56 22.72
CA ASN A 90 -30.34 -29.07 21.69
C ASN A 90 -29.54 -29.43 20.42
N LEU A 91 -29.24 -30.72 20.26
CA LEU A 91 -28.46 -31.25 19.13
C LEU A 91 -29.32 -31.74 17.95
N SER A 92 -30.63 -31.51 17.98
CA SER A 92 -31.55 -32.03 16.96
C SER A 92 -31.15 -31.60 15.54
N ALA A 93 -30.66 -30.36 15.40
CA ALA A 93 -30.18 -29.79 14.14
C ALA A 93 -28.94 -30.51 13.56
N LEU A 94 -28.21 -31.28 14.36
CA LEU A 94 -27.03 -32.04 13.93
C LEU A 94 -27.33 -33.51 13.68
N ASN A 95 -28.48 -34.02 14.12
CA ASN A 95 -28.81 -35.46 14.11
C ASN A 95 -29.99 -35.83 13.18
N VAL A 96 -31.03 -34.98 13.07
CA VAL A 96 -32.24 -35.29 12.28
C VAL A 96 -32.05 -35.01 10.78
N GLY A 97 -31.05 -34.18 10.43
CA GLY A 97 -30.63 -33.88 9.07
C GLY A 97 -29.26 -33.23 9.12
N PRO A 98 -28.18 -34.03 9.25
CA PRO A 98 -26.87 -33.49 9.55
C PRO A 98 -26.41 -32.53 8.44
N PRO A 99 -25.90 -31.34 8.78
CA PRO A 99 -25.41 -30.41 7.78
C PRO A 99 -24.14 -30.95 7.10
N ARG A 100 -23.77 -30.36 5.96
CA ARG A 100 -22.54 -30.72 5.23
C ARG A 100 -21.36 -30.75 6.19
N LEU A 101 -20.51 -31.77 6.05
CA LEU A 101 -19.31 -32.02 6.86
C LEU A 101 -19.56 -32.52 8.30
N VAL A 102 -20.81 -32.68 8.72
CA VAL A 102 -21.20 -33.28 10.01
C VAL A 102 -21.84 -34.64 9.76
N LYS A 103 -21.51 -35.64 10.58
CA LYS A 103 -22.15 -36.98 10.59
C LYS A 103 -23.11 -37.17 11.75
N GLY A 104 -22.98 -36.38 12.81
CA GLY A 104 -23.85 -36.39 13.98
C GLY A 104 -23.18 -35.70 15.17
N ALA A 105 -23.91 -35.54 16.27
CA ALA A 105 -23.38 -34.98 17.50
C ALA A 105 -23.96 -35.62 18.76
N GLN A 106 -23.14 -35.71 19.81
CA GLN A 106 -23.52 -36.26 21.11
C GLN A 106 -23.02 -35.33 22.23
N ALA A 107 -23.79 -35.20 23.32
CA ALA A 107 -23.39 -34.47 24.51
C ALA A 107 -22.83 -35.43 25.57
N ARG A 108 -21.76 -35.03 26.24
CA ARG A 108 -21.18 -35.70 27.41
C ARG A 108 -21.10 -34.70 28.56
N HIS A 109 -21.55 -35.09 29.74
CA HIS A 109 -21.45 -34.26 30.94
C HIS A 109 -20.30 -34.79 31.79
N VAL A 110 -19.26 -33.98 31.99
CA VAL A 110 -18.02 -34.39 32.67
C VAL A 110 -17.70 -33.35 33.73
N GLY A 111 -17.76 -33.71 35.01
CA GLY A 111 -17.29 -32.82 36.09
C GLY A 111 -17.96 -31.43 36.13
N GLY A 112 -19.25 -31.32 35.83
CA GLY A 112 -20.00 -30.06 35.84
C GLY A 112 -19.77 -29.15 34.62
N VAL A 113 -19.18 -29.68 33.55
CA VAL A 113 -19.12 -29.05 32.22
C VAL A 113 -19.76 -29.96 31.18
N VAL A 114 -20.27 -29.36 30.10
CA VAL A 114 -20.76 -30.10 28.93
C VAL A 114 -19.72 -30.11 27.81
N GLU A 115 -19.49 -31.29 27.24
CA GLU A 115 -18.73 -31.51 26.01
C GLU A 115 -19.67 -31.96 24.90
N ILE A 116 -19.68 -31.26 23.77
CA ILE A 116 -20.40 -31.68 22.56
C ILE A 116 -19.38 -32.32 21.62
N VAL A 117 -19.51 -33.62 21.38
CA VAL A 117 -18.72 -34.39 20.44
C VAL A 117 -19.43 -34.38 19.09
N VAL A 118 -18.88 -33.67 18.11
CA VAL A 118 -19.42 -33.60 16.75
C VAL A 118 -18.59 -34.50 15.84
N ALA A 119 -19.20 -35.54 15.30
CA ALA A 119 -18.58 -36.42 14.32
C ALA A 119 -18.50 -35.72 12.96
N LEU A 120 -17.31 -35.64 12.35
CA LEU A 120 -17.10 -34.94 11.09
C LEU A 120 -16.95 -35.92 9.92
N SER A 121 -17.23 -35.44 8.71
CA SER A 121 -16.87 -36.15 7.49
C SER A 121 -15.35 -36.24 7.33
N GLU A 122 -14.89 -37.27 6.63
CA GLU A 122 -13.46 -37.48 6.40
C GLU A 122 -12.86 -36.31 5.58
N GLY A 123 -11.64 -35.91 5.91
CA GLY A 123 -11.03 -34.72 5.31
C GLY A 123 -11.68 -33.39 5.71
N THR A 124 -12.43 -33.31 6.81
CA THR A 124 -12.96 -32.03 7.33
C THR A 124 -11.99 -31.39 8.32
N ASP A 125 -11.71 -30.11 8.16
CA ASP A 125 -11.07 -29.27 9.18
C ASP A 125 -12.01 -28.28 9.87
N PHE A 126 -11.58 -27.74 11.01
CA PHE A 126 -12.37 -26.78 11.76
C PHE A 126 -11.55 -25.58 12.24
N ARG A 127 -12.23 -24.43 12.39
CA ARG A 127 -11.73 -23.26 13.09
C ARG A 127 -12.79 -22.80 14.10
N ALA A 128 -12.43 -22.78 15.37
CA ALA A 128 -13.26 -22.23 16.43
C ALA A 128 -12.95 -20.75 16.66
N GLY A 129 -13.94 -19.99 17.12
CA GLY A 129 -13.78 -18.59 17.48
C GLY A 129 -14.93 -18.07 18.31
N ASN A 130 -14.84 -16.80 18.70
CA ASN A 130 -15.89 -16.07 19.37
C ASN A 130 -16.15 -14.76 18.61
N ALA A 131 -17.41 -14.42 18.37
CA ALA A 131 -17.82 -13.16 17.76
C ALA A 131 -19.17 -12.74 18.34
N ASP A 132 -19.37 -11.44 18.58
CA ASP A 132 -20.63 -10.86 19.04
C ASP A 132 -21.23 -11.52 20.30
N GLY A 133 -20.36 -12.07 21.16
CA GLY A 133 -20.77 -12.74 22.40
C GLY A 133 -21.24 -14.19 22.25
N ASN A 134 -21.06 -14.79 21.07
CA ASN A 134 -21.37 -16.19 20.77
C ASN A 134 -20.10 -16.96 20.40
N ASP A 135 -19.96 -18.20 20.88
CA ASP A 135 -18.92 -19.09 20.37
C ASP A 135 -19.38 -19.77 19.08
N PHE A 136 -18.45 -20.02 18.16
CA PHE A 136 -18.76 -20.70 16.91
C PHE A 136 -17.63 -21.61 16.44
N VAL A 137 -17.98 -22.55 15.57
CA VAL A 137 -17.08 -23.46 14.88
C VAL A 137 -17.40 -23.47 13.39
N ASN A 138 -16.45 -23.09 12.56
CA ASN A 138 -16.53 -23.23 11.12
C ASN A 138 -15.89 -24.56 10.73
N LEU A 139 -16.65 -25.42 10.05
CA LEU A 139 -16.24 -26.69 9.48
C LEU A 139 -16.05 -26.49 7.97
N PHE A 140 -14.92 -26.90 7.43
CA PHE A 140 -14.61 -26.77 6.01
C PHE A 140 -13.87 -28.01 5.54
N VAL A 141 -13.91 -28.31 4.24
CA VAL A 141 -13.04 -29.35 3.69
C VAL A 141 -11.61 -28.92 3.97
N ARG A 142 -10.82 -29.83 4.56
CA ARG A 142 -9.39 -29.67 4.79
C ARG A 142 -8.76 -29.38 3.44
N GLN A 143 -8.55 -28.11 3.17
CA GLN A 143 -7.55 -27.71 2.22
C GLN A 143 -6.23 -28.21 2.79
N GLU A 144 -5.40 -28.80 1.95
CA GLU A 144 -4.00 -28.99 2.27
C GLU A 144 -3.38 -27.60 2.43
N THR A 145 -3.61 -26.98 3.60
CA THR A 145 -2.71 -25.97 4.10
C THR A 145 -1.42 -26.74 4.32
N THR A 146 -0.51 -26.61 3.38
CA THR A 146 0.92 -26.78 3.58
C THR A 146 1.36 -25.75 4.63
N SER A 147 0.93 -25.97 5.86
CA SER A 147 1.48 -25.41 7.09
C SER A 147 2.47 -26.41 7.70
N GLY A 148 3.23 -27.10 6.84
CA GLY A 148 4.64 -27.33 7.10
C GLY A 148 5.44 -26.11 6.61
N PRO A 149 6.71 -25.93 6.99
CA PRO A 149 7.56 -24.96 6.30
C PRO A 149 7.44 -25.26 4.80
N ALA A 150 6.91 -24.31 4.02
CA ALA A 150 6.78 -24.48 2.59
C ALA A 150 8.15 -24.91 2.05
N PRO A 151 8.27 -26.07 1.36
CA PRO A 151 9.51 -26.41 0.71
C PRO A 151 9.79 -25.27 -0.26
N ALA A 152 10.95 -24.64 -0.07
CA ALA A 152 11.42 -23.62 -0.97
C ALA A 152 11.32 -24.11 -2.41
N THR A 153 10.45 -23.47 -3.18
CA THR A 153 10.25 -23.81 -4.57
C THR A 153 11.56 -23.52 -5.30
N ALA A 154 12.21 -24.57 -5.78
CA ALA A 154 13.33 -24.42 -6.69
C ALA A 154 12.77 -23.90 -8.02
N VAL A 155 13.24 -22.73 -8.44
CA VAL A 155 12.85 -22.09 -9.70
C VAL A 155 13.64 -22.68 -10.86
N ILE A 156 14.85 -23.17 -10.59
CA ILE A 156 15.69 -23.90 -11.55
C ILE A 156 15.93 -25.31 -11.02
N ALA A 157 15.28 -26.31 -11.62
CA ALA A 157 15.29 -27.70 -11.15
C ALA A 157 16.57 -28.48 -11.49
N ASN A 158 17.33 -28.08 -12.53
CA ASN A 158 18.46 -28.85 -13.07
C ASN A 158 19.77 -28.06 -13.15
N ARG A 159 20.24 -27.54 -12.01
CA ARG A 159 21.59 -26.95 -11.92
C ARG A 159 22.56 -27.89 -11.19
N PRO A 160 23.85 -27.92 -11.56
CA PRO A 160 24.87 -28.61 -10.79
C PRO A 160 24.89 -28.15 -9.34
N ASN A 161 25.15 -29.06 -8.40
CA ASN A 161 25.18 -28.73 -6.98
C ASN A 161 26.26 -27.65 -6.71
N PRO A 162 25.88 -26.45 -6.22
CA PRO A 162 26.84 -25.39 -5.93
C PRO A 162 27.81 -25.72 -4.80
N MET A 163 27.44 -26.67 -3.93
CA MET A 163 28.18 -26.95 -2.71
C MET A 163 29.50 -27.68 -3.00
N PRO A 164 30.62 -27.24 -2.42
CA PRO A 164 31.87 -28.00 -2.47
C PRO A 164 31.72 -29.40 -1.88
N ALA A 165 32.56 -30.35 -2.32
CA ALA A 165 32.56 -31.72 -1.78
C ALA A 165 32.81 -31.77 -0.26
N SER A 166 33.54 -30.78 0.28
CA SER A 166 33.76 -30.60 1.73
C SER A 166 32.50 -30.17 2.49
N GLY A 167 31.46 -29.67 1.80
CA GLY A 167 30.28 -29.04 2.39
C GLY A 167 30.54 -27.69 3.06
N VAL A 168 31.77 -27.17 2.96
CA VAL A 168 32.23 -25.92 3.57
C VAL A 168 32.63 -24.94 2.48
N VAL A 169 32.10 -23.73 2.55
CA VAL A 169 32.48 -22.62 1.66
C VAL A 169 33.39 -21.67 2.43
N PRO A 170 34.64 -21.47 1.99
CA PRO A 170 35.53 -20.51 2.63
C PRO A 170 35.05 -19.09 2.36
N VAL A 171 34.98 -18.28 3.42
CA VAL A 171 34.75 -16.84 3.30
C VAL A 171 36.11 -16.14 3.42
N LYS A 172 36.51 -15.44 2.36
CA LYS A 172 37.73 -14.63 2.35
C LYS A 172 37.38 -13.17 2.55
N LEU A 173 38.26 -12.44 3.20
CA LEU A 173 38.13 -11.00 3.38
C LEU A 173 39.35 -10.31 2.77
N ASP A 174 39.07 -9.39 1.85
CA ASP A 174 40.06 -8.51 1.25
C ASP A 174 39.69 -7.05 1.51
N LYS A 175 40.69 -6.19 1.65
CA LYS A 175 40.48 -4.74 1.79
C LYS A 175 40.95 -4.06 0.51
N VAL A 176 39.99 -3.54 -0.26
CA VAL A 176 40.25 -2.92 -1.57
C VAL A 176 39.72 -1.49 -1.52
N SER A 177 40.58 -0.49 -1.76
CA SER A 177 40.19 0.92 -1.85
C SER A 177 39.36 1.45 -0.67
N GLY A 178 39.60 0.95 0.55
CA GLY A 178 38.85 1.34 1.75
C GLY A 178 37.52 0.60 1.97
N GLN A 179 37.11 -0.25 1.01
CA GLN A 179 36.01 -1.20 1.16
C GLN A 179 36.51 -2.53 1.72
N ILE A 180 35.63 -3.24 2.40
CA ILE A 180 35.82 -4.64 2.76
C ILE A 180 35.06 -5.49 1.74
N GLN A 181 35.75 -6.42 1.10
CA GLN A 181 35.18 -7.37 0.15
C GLN A 181 35.19 -8.76 0.77
N LEU A 182 34.00 -9.36 0.88
CA LEU A 182 33.80 -10.74 1.30
C LEU A 182 33.61 -11.61 0.07
N SER A 183 34.52 -12.57 -0.12
CA SER A 183 34.52 -13.47 -1.28
C SER A 183 34.10 -14.87 -0.87
N PHE A 184 33.17 -15.45 -1.63
CA PHE A 184 32.56 -16.76 -1.40
C PHE A 184 32.84 -17.65 -2.61
N ASP A 185 33.66 -18.68 -2.40
CA ASP A 185 34.08 -19.60 -3.47
C ASP A 185 33.20 -20.85 -3.49
N TRP A 186 32.22 -20.89 -4.38
CA TRP A 186 31.36 -22.07 -4.59
C TRP A 186 31.96 -23.00 -5.65
N ALA A 187 31.58 -24.29 -5.61
CA ALA A 187 32.03 -25.27 -6.60
C ALA A 187 31.30 -25.15 -7.95
N ASN A 188 30.03 -24.76 -7.91
CA ASN A 188 29.23 -24.39 -9.09
C ASN A 188 28.42 -23.11 -8.78
N PRO A 189 27.86 -22.42 -9.78
CA PRO A 189 27.10 -21.18 -9.57
C PRO A 189 25.96 -21.31 -8.54
N ALA A 190 26.13 -20.64 -7.40
CA ALA A 190 25.13 -20.53 -6.34
C ALA A 190 24.27 -19.28 -6.57
N GLY A 191 22.97 -19.36 -6.30
CA GLY A 191 22.09 -18.20 -6.32
C GLY A 191 22.25 -17.44 -5.02
N ALA A 192 22.31 -16.12 -5.11
CA ALA A 192 22.48 -15.24 -3.96
C ALA A 192 21.36 -14.19 -3.88
N ALA A 193 21.02 -13.79 -2.67
CA ALA A 193 20.26 -12.59 -2.38
C ALA A 193 21.03 -11.76 -1.35
N VAL A 194 21.32 -10.51 -1.67
CA VAL A 194 22.04 -9.59 -0.79
C VAL A 194 21.19 -8.35 -0.60
N PHE A 195 20.73 -8.11 0.63
CA PHE A 195 19.75 -7.06 0.90
C PHE A 195 19.96 -6.42 2.28
N ARG A 196 19.44 -5.21 2.46
CA ARG A 196 19.50 -4.52 3.74
C ARG A 196 18.17 -4.59 4.48
N ARG A 197 18.25 -4.95 5.76
CA ARG A 197 17.15 -4.86 6.72
C ARG A 197 17.61 -4.13 7.98
N GLY A 198 17.07 -2.94 8.22
CA GLY A 198 17.51 -2.06 9.30
C GLY A 198 19.02 -1.79 9.18
N GLU A 199 19.77 -2.07 10.25
CA GLU A 199 21.23 -1.92 10.28
C GLU A 199 22.00 -3.15 9.76
N ALA A 200 21.31 -4.24 9.40
CA ALA A 200 21.94 -5.47 8.96
C ALA A 200 21.89 -5.61 7.44
N VAL A 201 23.02 -5.99 6.85
CA VAL A 201 23.08 -6.55 5.49
C VAL A 201 22.98 -8.06 5.61
N TRP A 202 21.99 -8.63 4.94
CA TRP A 202 21.80 -10.07 4.81
C TRP A 202 22.43 -10.54 3.51
N VAL A 203 23.14 -11.67 3.58
CA VAL A 203 23.66 -12.41 2.43
C VAL A 203 23.08 -13.80 2.52
N VAL A 204 22.25 -14.21 1.56
CA VAL A 204 21.56 -15.52 1.57
C VAL A 204 21.93 -16.26 0.30
N PHE A 205 22.34 -17.51 0.45
CA PHE A 205 22.64 -18.43 -0.65
C PHE A 205 21.66 -19.60 -0.65
N ASP A 206 21.27 -20.05 -1.84
CA ASP A 206 20.31 -21.15 -2.07
C ASP A 206 20.91 -22.56 -1.96
N ALA A 207 21.90 -22.69 -1.09
CA ALA A 207 22.59 -23.94 -0.79
C ALA A 207 22.90 -24.03 0.70
N PRO A 208 22.57 -25.15 1.38
CA PRO A 208 22.73 -25.29 2.83
C PRO A 208 24.19 -25.63 3.23
N ALA A 209 25.17 -24.87 2.75
CA ALA A 209 26.58 -25.04 3.07
C ALA A 209 26.94 -24.50 4.46
N ARG A 210 28.03 -24.98 5.04
CA ARG A 210 28.65 -24.33 6.21
C ARG A 210 29.57 -23.21 5.70
N LEU A 211 29.34 -21.97 6.12
CA LEU A 211 30.15 -20.82 5.73
C LEU A 211 31.26 -20.64 6.76
N ASP A 212 32.52 -20.79 6.35
CA ASP A 212 33.67 -20.65 7.23
C ASP A 212 34.06 -19.18 7.36
N ILE A 213 33.68 -18.58 8.49
CA ILE A 213 34.02 -17.21 8.86
C ILE A 213 35.18 -17.14 9.87
N GLY A 214 35.84 -18.25 10.21
CA GLY A 214 36.81 -18.30 11.30
C GLY A 214 38.05 -17.43 11.11
N LYS A 215 38.33 -17.03 9.85
CA LYS A 215 39.45 -16.15 9.49
C LYS A 215 39.07 -14.67 9.40
N LEU A 216 37.80 -14.33 9.59
CA LEU A 216 37.34 -12.94 9.51
C LEU A 216 37.59 -12.24 10.86
N PRO A 217 38.00 -10.96 10.84
CA PRO A 217 38.00 -10.13 12.04
C PRO A 217 36.62 -10.10 12.71
N ALA A 218 36.59 -10.02 14.05
CA ALA A 218 35.33 -9.92 14.79
C ALA A 218 34.53 -8.65 14.44
N SER A 219 35.24 -7.55 14.16
CA SER A 219 34.67 -6.26 13.75
C SER A 219 35.65 -5.46 12.91
N THR A 220 35.14 -4.59 12.05
CA THR A 220 35.88 -3.59 11.27
C THR A 220 35.11 -2.25 11.29
N PRO A 221 35.68 -1.14 10.79
CA PRO A 221 34.91 0.09 10.61
C PRO A 221 33.65 -0.08 9.73
N GLN A 222 33.64 -1.08 8.84
CA GLN A 222 32.56 -1.35 7.89
C GLN A 222 31.48 -2.31 8.44
N TYR A 223 31.82 -3.15 9.43
CA TYR A 223 30.85 -4.03 10.11
C TYR A 223 31.18 -4.27 11.58
N ARG A 224 30.16 -4.36 12.42
CA ARG A 224 30.28 -4.57 13.87
C ARG A 224 30.31 -6.04 14.28
N ASN A 225 29.57 -6.88 13.57
CA ASN A 225 29.40 -8.30 13.90
C ASN A 225 28.90 -9.08 12.67
N ILE A 226 29.24 -10.37 12.58
CA ILE A 226 28.78 -11.31 11.56
C ILE A 226 28.18 -12.53 12.25
N GLN A 227 26.95 -12.87 11.89
CA GLN A 227 26.25 -14.06 12.38
C GLN A 227 25.94 -14.99 11.20
N VAL A 228 26.23 -16.27 11.33
CA VAL A 228 25.97 -17.28 10.29
C VAL A 228 24.75 -18.10 10.67
N PHE A 229 23.88 -18.33 9.69
CA PHE A 229 22.68 -19.13 9.80
C PHE A 229 22.66 -20.20 8.72
N LYS A 230 22.04 -21.33 9.05
CA LYS A 230 21.80 -22.42 8.11
C LYS A 230 20.36 -22.86 8.24
N GLY A 231 19.63 -22.79 7.14
CA GLY A 231 18.29 -23.35 6.99
C GLY A 231 18.34 -24.78 6.43
N ALA A 232 17.16 -25.30 6.08
CA ALA A 232 17.04 -26.60 5.43
C ALA A 232 17.73 -26.62 4.05
N ASP A 233 17.64 -25.49 3.35
CA ASP A 233 17.94 -25.36 1.92
C ASP A 233 18.72 -24.07 1.59
N TYR A 234 19.06 -23.27 2.60
CA TYR A 234 19.81 -22.03 2.45
C TYR A 234 20.92 -21.90 3.50
N ALA A 235 21.92 -21.08 3.19
CA ALA A 235 22.91 -20.59 4.15
C ALA A 235 22.90 -19.06 4.12
N ALA A 236 22.99 -18.41 5.27
CA ALA A 236 22.88 -16.96 5.35
C ALA A 236 23.91 -16.34 6.31
N LEU A 237 24.32 -15.11 6.01
CA LEU A 237 25.03 -14.23 6.93
C LEU A 237 24.17 -13.02 7.24
N ARG A 238 24.14 -12.62 8.50
CA ARG A 238 23.65 -11.32 8.96
C ARG A 238 24.85 -10.50 9.40
N ILE A 239 25.14 -9.43 8.66
CA ILE A 239 26.30 -8.56 8.87
C ILE A 239 25.78 -7.23 9.41
N SER A 240 26.12 -6.88 10.64
CA SER A 240 25.69 -5.62 11.26
C SER A 240 26.57 -4.48 10.73
N THR A 241 26.01 -3.54 10.00
CA THR A 241 26.73 -2.43 9.33
C THR A 241 26.27 -1.07 9.87
N PRO A 242 27.09 0.00 9.79
CA PRO A 242 26.61 1.35 10.07
C PRO A 242 25.42 1.74 9.18
N GLN A 243 24.48 2.54 9.71
CA GLN A 243 23.33 2.99 8.93
C GLN A 243 23.77 3.77 7.69
N GLY A 244 23.09 3.53 6.57
CA GLY A 244 23.36 4.20 5.30
C GLY A 244 24.67 3.78 4.61
N ALA A 245 25.49 2.91 5.22
CA ALA A 245 26.72 2.45 4.57
C ALA A 245 26.39 1.73 3.25
N PRO A 246 27.00 2.07 2.11
CA PRO A 246 26.69 1.39 0.86
C PRO A 246 27.18 -0.06 0.89
N PHE A 247 26.46 -0.92 0.18
CA PHE A 247 26.77 -2.33 0.02
C PHE A 247 26.51 -2.75 -1.41
N TYR A 248 27.32 -3.67 -1.91
CA TYR A 248 27.29 -4.11 -3.30
C TYR A 248 27.49 -5.62 -3.37
N ALA A 249 27.01 -6.23 -4.44
CA ALA A 249 27.21 -7.65 -4.72
C ALA A 249 27.63 -7.79 -6.18
N GLY A 250 28.70 -8.53 -6.43
CA GLY A 250 29.14 -8.92 -7.77
C GLY A 250 29.36 -10.42 -7.81
N GLY A 251 29.05 -11.05 -8.93
CA GLY A 251 29.29 -12.48 -9.12
C GLY A 251 29.97 -12.74 -10.45
N VAL A 252 30.97 -13.62 -10.45
CA VAL A 252 31.68 -14.09 -11.64
C VAL A 252 31.83 -15.60 -11.55
N GLY A 253 31.15 -16.32 -12.45
CA GLY A 253 31.14 -17.78 -12.43
C GLY A 253 30.52 -18.32 -11.14
N SER A 254 31.33 -19.02 -10.33
CA SER A 254 30.92 -19.56 -9.01
C SER A 254 31.39 -18.72 -7.83
N ASN A 255 32.09 -17.59 -8.06
CA ASN A 255 32.51 -16.69 -6.99
C ASN A 255 31.49 -15.55 -6.83
N TRP A 256 31.12 -15.30 -5.57
CA TRP A 256 30.41 -14.08 -5.17
C TRP A 256 31.31 -13.17 -4.34
N THR A 257 31.33 -11.89 -4.67
CA THR A 257 32.00 -10.84 -3.91
C THR A 257 30.97 -9.86 -3.37
N ILE A 258 30.92 -9.69 -2.05
CA ILE A 258 30.07 -8.71 -1.37
C ILE A 258 30.95 -7.59 -0.82
N ALA A 259 30.79 -6.38 -1.34
CA ALA A 259 31.56 -5.22 -0.91
C ALA A 259 30.74 -4.38 0.09
N LEU A 260 31.40 -3.98 1.18
CA LEU A 260 30.85 -3.15 2.25
C LEU A 260 31.68 -1.87 2.40
N GLY A 261 31.02 -0.71 2.41
CA GLY A 261 31.65 0.60 2.55
C GLY A 261 31.69 1.40 1.25
N ALA A 262 32.09 2.67 1.35
CA ALA A 262 32.09 3.59 0.22
C ALA A 262 33.10 3.19 -0.85
N GLY A 263 32.64 3.07 -2.10
CA GLY A 263 33.46 2.80 -3.27
C GLY A 263 32.60 2.70 -4.52
N SER A 264 33.25 2.64 -5.68
CA SER A 264 32.59 2.57 -6.98
C SER A 264 32.48 1.13 -7.43
N GLN A 265 31.26 0.66 -7.67
CA GLN A 265 30.98 -0.66 -8.25
C GLN A 265 29.82 -0.53 -9.23
N ASP A 266 29.77 -1.42 -10.23
CA ASP A 266 28.70 -1.42 -11.22
C ASP A 266 27.34 -1.52 -10.53
N SER A 267 26.43 -0.64 -10.93
CA SER A 267 25.06 -0.66 -10.43
C SER A 267 24.37 -1.93 -10.95
N PRO A 268 23.75 -2.75 -10.09
CA PRO A 268 23.05 -3.95 -10.54
C PRO A 268 21.88 -3.54 -11.44
N ASP A 269 21.56 -4.34 -12.47
CA ASP A 269 20.35 -4.03 -13.23
C ASP A 269 19.13 -4.16 -12.32
N LEU A 270 18.12 -3.34 -12.61
CA LEU A 270 17.01 -3.14 -11.72
C LEU A 270 15.98 -4.27 -11.86
N VAL A 271 15.62 -4.87 -10.72
CA VAL A 271 14.42 -5.70 -10.61
C VAL A 271 13.19 -4.81 -10.83
N ARG A 272 12.45 -5.07 -11.90
CA ARG A 272 11.21 -4.37 -12.20
C ARG A 272 10.06 -5.05 -11.48
N VAL A 273 9.40 -4.29 -10.61
CA VAL A 273 8.21 -4.71 -9.88
C VAL A 273 7.00 -4.01 -10.47
N ALA A 274 6.00 -4.78 -10.88
CA ALA A 274 4.74 -4.32 -11.42
C ALA A 274 3.56 -5.00 -10.71
N ARG A 275 2.37 -4.43 -10.88
CA ARG A 275 1.13 -5.12 -10.55
C ARG A 275 0.81 -6.10 -11.67
N ASP A 276 0.29 -7.27 -11.31
CA ASP A 276 -0.30 -8.18 -12.29
C ASP A 276 -1.78 -7.82 -12.46
N ASP A 277 -2.10 -7.21 -13.60
CA ASP A 277 -3.46 -6.73 -13.90
C ASP A 277 -4.41 -7.85 -14.33
N ASN A 278 -3.88 -9.00 -14.73
CA ASN A 278 -4.67 -10.17 -15.14
C ASN A 278 -4.92 -11.13 -13.96
N ALA A 279 -4.25 -10.91 -12.83
CA ALA A 279 -4.41 -11.68 -11.62
C ALA A 279 -5.68 -11.30 -10.84
N SER A 280 -6.61 -12.26 -10.73
CA SER A 280 -7.67 -12.23 -9.71
C SER A 280 -7.44 -13.39 -8.74
N PRO A 281 -7.07 -13.12 -7.47
CA PRO A 281 -7.02 -11.81 -6.83
C PRO A 281 -5.69 -11.06 -7.09
N ALA A 282 -5.63 -9.77 -6.74
CA ALA A 282 -4.51 -8.88 -7.08
C ALA A 282 -3.16 -9.38 -6.54
N THR A 283 -2.14 -9.40 -7.41
CA THR A 283 -0.76 -9.81 -7.08
C THR A 283 0.27 -8.82 -7.61
N LEU A 284 1.49 -8.86 -7.08
CA LEU A 284 2.65 -8.18 -7.67
C LEU A 284 3.50 -9.20 -8.43
N THR A 285 4.09 -8.76 -9.53
CA THR A 285 5.09 -9.49 -10.29
C THR A 285 6.41 -8.74 -10.25
N ALA A 286 7.49 -9.46 -9.99
CA ALA A 286 8.85 -8.95 -10.02
C ALA A 286 9.67 -9.77 -11.03
N ASN A 287 10.27 -9.10 -12.00
CA ASN A 287 11.21 -9.74 -12.92
C ASN A 287 12.59 -9.81 -12.25
N VAL A 288 12.93 -10.99 -11.77
CA VAL A 288 14.20 -11.34 -11.13
C VAL A 288 14.92 -12.30 -12.07
N ALA A 289 15.62 -11.76 -13.06
CA ALA A 289 16.38 -12.56 -14.01
C ALA A 289 17.38 -13.49 -13.31
N GLY A 290 17.36 -14.77 -13.68
CA GLY A 290 18.18 -15.80 -13.05
C GLY A 290 17.70 -16.21 -11.66
N ALA A 291 16.43 -16.01 -11.32
CA ALA A 291 15.84 -16.48 -10.07
C ALA A 291 16.03 -17.99 -9.92
N THR A 292 16.54 -18.42 -8.77
CA THR A 292 16.88 -19.83 -8.52
C THR A 292 15.99 -20.49 -7.49
N ARG A 293 15.62 -19.77 -6.42
CA ARG A 293 14.90 -20.33 -5.28
C ARG A 293 14.19 -19.24 -4.48
N ILE A 294 13.04 -19.59 -3.91
CA ILE A 294 12.35 -18.80 -2.88
C ILE A 294 12.56 -19.49 -1.53
N ALA A 295 13.25 -18.82 -0.61
CA ALA A 295 13.51 -19.31 0.75
C ALA A 295 12.85 -18.40 1.80
N TRP A 296 12.33 -19.00 2.87
CA TRP A 296 11.82 -18.26 4.03
C TRP A 296 12.87 -18.24 5.15
N VAL A 297 13.48 -17.08 5.36
CA VAL A 297 14.60 -16.88 6.30
C VAL A 297 14.07 -16.25 7.58
N SER A 298 14.39 -16.82 8.74
CA SER A 298 14.00 -16.24 10.04
C SER A 298 15.03 -15.23 10.53
N ASP A 299 14.59 -14.05 10.98
CA ASP A 299 15.46 -13.05 11.58
C ASP A 299 15.44 -13.15 13.11
N PRO A 300 16.54 -13.55 13.77
CA PRO A 300 16.56 -13.72 15.22
C PRO A 300 16.47 -12.40 16.00
N ALA A 301 16.75 -11.25 15.37
CA ALA A 301 16.70 -9.97 16.07
C ALA A 301 15.25 -9.46 16.22
N VAL A 302 14.38 -9.79 15.26
CA VAL A 302 12.98 -9.34 15.22
C VAL A 302 12.00 -10.48 15.55
N GLY A 303 12.39 -11.73 15.28
CA GLY A 303 11.58 -12.92 15.52
C GLY A 303 10.57 -13.23 14.40
N ASP A 304 10.68 -12.58 13.25
CA ASP A 304 9.79 -12.78 12.10
C ASP A 304 10.52 -13.46 10.91
N ARG A 305 9.78 -13.65 9.81
CA ARG A 305 10.28 -14.35 8.61
C ARG A 305 10.32 -13.42 7.42
N LEU A 306 11.40 -13.52 6.66
CA LEU A 306 11.67 -12.82 5.43
C LEU A 306 11.51 -13.78 4.27
N GLY A 307 10.75 -13.35 3.27
CA GLY A 307 10.69 -14.02 1.98
C GLY A 307 11.90 -13.62 1.14
N VAL A 308 12.73 -14.55 0.71
CA VAL A 308 13.97 -14.25 -0.01
C VAL A 308 13.98 -15.00 -1.34
N VAL A 309 14.17 -14.27 -2.43
CA VAL A 309 14.40 -14.83 -3.77
C VAL A 309 15.86 -14.66 -4.13
N THR A 310 16.56 -15.77 -4.30
CA THR A 310 17.95 -15.80 -4.73
C THR A 310 18.04 -15.78 -6.26
N ALA A 311 19.11 -15.16 -6.80
CA ALA A 311 19.37 -15.09 -8.22
C ALA A 311 20.84 -15.39 -8.56
N LEU A 312 21.09 -15.92 -9.75
CA LEU A 312 22.45 -16.10 -10.29
C LEU A 312 23.07 -14.76 -10.70
N ALA A 313 24.39 -14.75 -10.87
CA ALA A 313 25.09 -13.64 -11.51
C ALA A 313 24.71 -13.53 -13.00
N PRO A 314 24.74 -12.33 -13.61
CA PRO A 314 25.15 -11.04 -13.04
C PRO A 314 24.12 -10.45 -12.07
N SER A 315 24.57 -9.63 -11.12
CA SER A 315 23.72 -9.08 -10.05
C SER A 315 22.52 -8.29 -10.59
N LYS A 316 21.34 -8.56 -9.99
CA LYS A 316 20.07 -7.87 -10.27
C LYS A 316 19.36 -7.59 -8.96
N GLY A 317 19.06 -6.32 -8.68
CA GLY A 317 18.60 -5.90 -7.35
C GLY A 317 17.53 -4.83 -7.38
N LEU A 318 16.95 -4.56 -6.21
CA LEU A 318 15.99 -3.48 -6.01
C LEU A 318 16.73 -2.27 -5.45
N ALA A 319 16.75 -1.17 -6.22
CA ALA A 319 17.52 0.03 -5.89
C ALA A 319 17.11 0.69 -4.56
N SER A 320 15.82 0.62 -4.20
CA SER A 320 15.27 1.23 -2.98
C SER A 320 14.15 0.38 -2.39
N ARG A 321 13.95 0.50 -1.07
CA ARG A 321 12.83 -0.13 -0.36
C ARG A 321 11.50 0.37 -0.93
N ARG A 322 10.54 -0.54 -1.13
CA ARG A 322 9.16 -0.23 -1.53
C ARG A 322 8.19 -0.76 -0.49
N ASP A 323 7.47 0.14 0.16
CA ASP A 323 6.48 -0.22 1.18
C ASP A 323 5.07 -0.38 0.58
N TYR A 324 4.39 -1.45 0.97
CA TYR A 324 2.99 -1.73 0.67
C TYR A 324 2.23 -1.97 1.98
N VAL A 325 0.90 -2.07 1.91
CA VAL A 325 0.05 -2.25 3.10
C VAL A 325 0.37 -3.55 3.85
N GLU A 326 0.71 -4.62 3.12
CA GLU A 326 0.79 -5.98 3.67
C GLU A 326 2.22 -6.54 3.68
N MET A 327 3.15 -5.84 3.04
CA MET A 327 4.56 -6.22 2.93
C MET A 327 5.44 -5.03 2.54
N ALA A 328 6.75 -5.18 2.67
CA ALA A 328 7.73 -4.30 2.06
C ALA A 328 8.74 -5.09 1.23
N LEU A 329 9.10 -4.57 0.06
CA LEU A 329 10.23 -5.07 -0.72
C LEU A 329 11.47 -4.31 -0.28
N LEU A 330 12.50 -5.04 0.15
CA LEU A 330 13.72 -4.46 0.71
C LEU A 330 14.71 -4.08 -0.38
N GLN A 331 15.53 -3.05 -0.11
CA GLN A 331 16.65 -2.70 -0.98
C GLN A 331 17.62 -3.88 -1.08
N SER A 332 17.94 -4.28 -2.30
CA SER A 332 18.84 -5.41 -2.59
C SER A 332 19.89 -5.07 -3.64
N ALA A 333 21.10 -5.59 -3.45
CA ALA A 333 22.17 -5.56 -4.43
C ALA A 333 22.07 -6.72 -5.42
N THR A 334 21.55 -7.87 -4.97
CA THR A 334 21.17 -9.00 -5.83
C THR A 334 19.97 -9.73 -5.24
N GLY A 335 19.15 -10.36 -6.08
CA GLY A 335 17.93 -11.05 -5.69
C GLY A 335 16.83 -10.10 -5.18
N LEU A 336 15.83 -10.66 -4.53
CA LEU A 336 14.69 -9.92 -3.96
C LEU A 336 14.45 -10.36 -2.52
N ALA A 337 14.13 -9.42 -1.64
CA ALA A 337 13.74 -9.72 -0.28
C ALA A 337 12.43 -9.02 0.09
N VAL A 338 11.56 -9.75 0.78
CA VAL A 338 10.19 -9.38 1.12
C VAL A 338 10.02 -9.50 2.63
N GLU A 339 9.75 -8.37 3.26
CA GLU A 339 9.33 -8.30 4.66
C GLU A 339 7.80 -8.40 4.70
N SER A 340 7.26 -9.44 5.35
CA SER A 340 5.81 -9.66 5.41
C SER A 340 5.22 -9.08 6.69
N TYR A 341 4.15 -8.29 6.56
CA TYR A 341 3.32 -7.86 7.70
C TYR A 341 2.10 -8.78 7.91
N SER A 342 1.87 -9.71 6.98
CA SER A 342 0.76 -10.65 6.99
C SER A 342 1.24 -12.10 7.14
N GLY A 343 0.43 -12.93 7.80
CA GLY A 343 0.78 -14.35 8.03
C GLY A 343 0.52 -15.28 6.84
N ASP A 344 -0.16 -14.79 5.80
CA ASP A 344 -0.65 -15.56 4.66
C ASP A 344 -0.10 -15.06 3.31
N LEU A 345 1.04 -14.36 3.34
CA LEU A 345 1.76 -13.97 2.13
C LEU A 345 2.30 -15.21 1.41
N GLN A 346 2.05 -15.28 0.11
CA GLN A 346 2.50 -16.35 -0.78
C GLN A 346 3.43 -15.77 -1.84
N MET A 347 4.49 -16.51 -2.13
CA MET A 347 5.39 -16.21 -3.23
C MET A 347 5.57 -17.45 -4.07
N THR A 348 5.43 -17.29 -5.37
CA THR A 348 5.67 -18.33 -6.37
C THR A 348 6.60 -17.75 -7.41
N ALA A 349 7.41 -18.58 -8.03
CA ALA A 349 8.26 -18.16 -9.14
C ALA A 349 8.04 -19.07 -10.33
N ASP A 350 7.95 -18.45 -11.50
CA ASP A 350 7.82 -19.10 -12.81
C ASP A 350 8.93 -18.53 -13.70
N GLY A 351 10.02 -19.30 -13.83
CA GLY A 351 11.27 -18.81 -14.40
C GLY A 351 11.75 -17.53 -13.71
N ASP A 352 11.99 -16.48 -14.48
CA ASP A 352 12.47 -15.20 -13.96
C ASP A 352 11.37 -14.34 -13.29
N ILE A 353 10.11 -14.77 -13.36
CA ILE A 353 8.98 -13.99 -12.83
C ILE A 353 8.62 -14.50 -11.44
N VAL A 354 8.83 -13.65 -10.44
CA VAL A 354 8.36 -13.88 -9.07
C VAL A 354 7.00 -13.23 -8.92
N ARG A 355 5.99 -14.02 -8.58
CA ARG A 355 4.65 -13.56 -8.25
C ARG A 355 4.46 -13.58 -6.73
N ILE A 356 4.06 -12.44 -6.18
CA ILE A 356 3.85 -12.22 -4.75
C ILE A 356 2.39 -11.86 -4.54
N GLY A 357 1.72 -12.56 -3.64
CA GLY A 357 0.27 -12.44 -3.47
C GLY A 357 -0.23 -12.96 -2.15
N ARG A 358 -1.55 -12.91 -1.98
CA ARG A 358 -2.28 -13.53 -0.87
C ARG A 358 -3.50 -14.25 -1.42
N PRO A 359 -4.03 -15.27 -0.73
CA PRO A 359 -5.27 -15.94 -1.14
C PRO A 359 -6.46 -14.98 -1.29
N LYS A 360 -6.49 -13.89 -0.51
CA LYS A 360 -7.53 -12.85 -0.57
C LYS A 360 -7.19 -11.68 -1.50
N GLY A 361 -6.00 -11.70 -2.13
CA GLY A 361 -5.45 -10.58 -2.88
C GLY A 361 -4.66 -9.60 -2.03
N LEU A 362 -3.75 -8.89 -2.69
CA LEU A 362 -3.03 -7.79 -2.11
C LEU A 362 -3.87 -6.51 -2.12
N LEU A 363 -3.82 -5.76 -1.02
CA LEU A 363 -4.33 -4.40 -0.96
C LEU A 363 -3.40 -3.45 -1.72
N LEU A 364 -3.59 -3.37 -3.02
CA LEU A 364 -2.86 -2.47 -3.92
C LEU A 364 -3.73 -1.28 -4.28
N SER A 365 -3.17 -0.07 -4.24
CA SER A 365 -3.83 1.13 -4.75
C SER A 365 -4.28 0.91 -6.21
N SER A 366 -5.46 1.44 -6.55
CA SER A 366 -5.97 1.43 -7.92
C SER A 366 -5.02 2.17 -8.85
N MET A 367 -4.79 1.61 -10.04
CA MET A 367 -3.80 2.08 -11.01
C MET A 367 -4.15 3.39 -11.74
N SER A 368 -5.02 4.25 -11.20
CA SER A 368 -5.25 5.57 -11.80
C SER A 368 -3.99 6.46 -11.77
N SER A 369 -3.00 6.13 -10.93
CA SER A 369 -1.75 6.90 -10.82
C SER A 369 -0.57 6.35 -11.65
N GLY A 370 -0.71 5.21 -12.35
CA GLY A 370 0.39 4.53 -13.05
C GLY A 370 0.33 4.54 -14.58
N GLN A 371 -0.81 4.93 -15.16
CA GLN A 371 -1.04 4.96 -16.62
C GLN A 371 -0.40 6.16 -17.34
N ALA A 372 0.38 6.98 -16.65
CA ALA A 372 1.02 8.17 -17.22
C ALA A 372 2.03 7.89 -18.36
N GLN A 373 2.35 6.62 -18.66
CA GLN A 373 3.25 6.25 -19.76
C GLN A 373 2.55 5.64 -20.99
N ALA A 374 1.24 5.35 -20.93
CA ALA A 374 0.55 4.64 -22.01
C ALA A 374 -0.07 5.52 -23.11
N ASP A 375 -0.10 6.85 -22.97
CA ASP A 375 -0.71 7.76 -23.98
C ASP A 375 0.21 8.93 -24.37
N ALA A 376 1.48 8.62 -24.65
CA ALA A 376 2.41 9.57 -25.29
C ALA A 376 1.96 10.06 -26.69
N GLY A 377 0.87 9.53 -27.24
CA GLY A 377 0.36 9.89 -28.57
C GLY A 377 -0.22 11.31 -28.70
N ALA A 378 -0.68 11.93 -27.61
CA ALA A 378 -1.27 13.27 -27.66
C ALA A 378 -0.28 14.42 -27.33
N GLY A 379 0.94 14.10 -26.87
CA GLY A 379 1.91 15.09 -26.37
C GLY A 379 1.36 15.92 -25.20
N ALA A 380 2.12 16.89 -24.68
CA ALA A 380 1.57 17.92 -23.77
C ALA A 380 0.83 18.99 -24.60
N PRO A 381 -0.32 19.54 -24.14
CA PRO A 381 -0.97 20.66 -24.81
C PRO A 381 -0.01 21.84 -24.99
N GLN A 382 0.18 22.26 -26.24
CA GLN A 382 1.14 23.30 -26.63
C GLN A 382 0.50 24.69 -26.64
N ALA A 383 1.35 25.71 -26.45
CA ALA A 383 0.98 27.11 -26.59
C ALA A 383 0.49 27.44 -28.01
N MET A 384 -0.37 28.45 -28.12
CA MET A 384 -0.82 28.98 -29.41
C MET A 384 0.11 30.10 -29.91
N ALA A 385 -0.08 30.49 -31.17
CA ALA A 385 0.71 31.57 -31.79
C ALA A 385 0.45 32.96 -31.17
N MET A 386 -0.66 33.13 -30.44
CA MET A 386 -0.99 34.36 -29.72
C MET A 386 -1.34 34.04 -28.26
N PRO A 387 -0.93 34.90 -27.30
CA PRO A 387 -1.11 34.68 -25.87
C PRO A 387 -2.51 34.31 -25.37
N ALA A 388 -3.58 34.85 -25.95
CA ALA A 388 -4.95 34.61 -25.52
C ALA A 388 -5.76 33.79 -26.53
N LEU A 389 -5.11 33.18 -27.53
CA LEU A 389 -5.78 32.28 -28.45
C LEU A 389 -5.98 30.91 -27.80
N ILE A 390 -7.13 30.29 -28.05
CA ILE A 390 -7.47 28.96 -27.52
C ILE A 390 -7.68 27.95 -28.64
N ASP A 391 -7.32 26.70 -28.36
CA ASP A 391 -7.60 25.56 -29.23
C ASP A 391 -8.27 24.44 -28.43
N PRO A 392 -9.58 24.54 -28.15
CA PRO A 392 -10.29 23.54 -27.35
C PRO A 392 -10.24 22.15 -27.98
N GLU A 393 -10.25 22.06 -29.31
CA GLU A 393 -10.24 20.77 -30.02
C GLU A 393 -8.93 20.01 -29.81
N ARG A 394 -7.78 20.69 -29.86
CA ARG A 394 -6.49 20.03 -29.59
C ARG A 394 -6.22 19.90 -28.11
N TRP A 395 -6.56 20.90 -27.30
CA TRP A 395 -6.26 20.90 -25.87
C TRP A 395 -7.13 19.93 -25.08
N SER A 396 -8.35 19.62 -25.51
CA SER A 396 -9.23 18.65 -24.82
C SER A 396 -8.96 17.18 -25.18
N LYS A 397 -8.00 16.89 -26.07
CA LYS A 397 -7.70 15.51 -26.48
C LYS A 397 -7.28 14.66 -25.29
N THR A 398 -8.04 13.60 -25.07
CA THR A 398 -7.88 12.66 -23.95
C THR A 398 -6.94 11.50 -24.25
N GLY A 399 -6.80 11.12 -25.52
CA GLY A 399 -6.11 9.87 -25.88
C GLY A 399 -6.98 8.64 -25.61
N SER A 400 -6.36 7.45 -25.64
CA SER A 400 -7.09 6.19 -25.53
C SER A 400 -7.59 5.88 -24.12
N GLY A 401 -6.92 6.41 -23.08
CA GLY A 401 -7.27 6.25 -21.67
C GLY A 401 -8.42 7.14 -21.16
N GLY A 402 -8.97 8.03 -22.01
CA GLY A 402 -10.09 8.89 -21.63
C GLY A 402 -9.70 10.06 -20.70
N PHE A 403 -10.72 10.80 -20.26
CA PHE A 403 -10.52 12.08 -19.56
C PHE A 403 -9.71 11.96 -18.26
N MET A 404 -10.09 11.02 -17.38
CA MET A 404 -9.45 10.90 -16.06
C MET A 404 -7.97 10.51 -16.18
N ALA A 405 -7.64 9.55 -17.05
CA ALA A 405 -6.25 9.15 -17.27
C ALA A 405 -5.40 10.31 -17.80
N ARG A 406 -5.96 11.12 -18.71
CA ARG A 406 -5.28 12.30 -19.24
C ARG A 406 -5.07 13.39 -18.20
N TYR A 407 -6.10 13.66 -17.40
CA TYR A 407 -6.04 14.62 -16.31
C TYR A 407 -4.97 14.21 -15.29
N ASP A 408 -4.96 12.95 -14.87
CA ASP A 408 -3.99 12.41 -13.91
C ASP A 408 -2.55 12.46 -14.47
N ALA A 409 -2.36 12.17 -15.76
CA ALA A 409 -1.06 12.27 -16.42
C ALA A 409 -0.52 13.71 -16.42
N LEU A 410 -1.35 14.70 -16.76
CA LEU A 410 -0.94 16.12 -16.77
C LEU A 410 -0.74 16.66 -15.35
N LEU A 411 -1.57 16.23 -14.39
CA LEU A 411 -1.45 16.62 -12.99
C LEU A 411 -0.19 16.05 -12.35
N SER A 412 0.15 14.79 -12.61
CA SER A 412 1.36 14.14 -12.09
C SER A 412 2.66 14.63 -12.73
N ALA A 413 2.59 15.18 -13.95
CA ALA A 413 3.75 15.81 -14.59
C ALA A 413 4.27 17.06 -13.86
N VAL A 414 3.41 17.78 -13.12
CA VAL A 414 3.77 18.99 -12.37
C VAL A 414 4.81 18.70 -11.27
N PRO A 415 4.55 17.84 -10.27
CA PRO A 415 5.54 17.52 -9.26
C PRO A 415 6.76 16.78 -9.83
N ALA A 416 6.60 15.99 -10.90
CA ALA A 416 7.72 15.34 -11.57
C ALA A 416 8.71 16.34 -12.17
N ALA A 417 8.21 17.44 -12.77
CA ALA A 417 9.04 18.52 -13.31
C ALA A 417 9.68 19.39 -12.21
N GLY A 418 8.98 19.59 -11.08
CA GLY A 418 9.48 20.37 -9.94
C GLY A 418 10.64 19.71 -9.18
N GLY A 419 10.90 18.42 -9.40
CA GLY A 419 11.95 17.65 -8.75
C GLY A 419 11.71 17.39 -7.25
N PRO A 420 12.52 16.52 -6.62
CA PRO A 420 12.31 16.07 -5.23
C PRO A 420 12.33 17.20 -4.20
N ASP A 421 13.13 18.24 -4.48
CA ASP A 421 13.34 19.39 -3.60
C ASP A 421 12.38 20.57 -3.89
N GLY A 422 11.48 20.43 -4.89
CA GLY A 422 10.57 21.49 -5.32
C GLY A 422 11.25 22.72 -5.94
N LYS A 423 12.52 22.60 -6.33
CA LYS A 423 13.35 23.67 -6.92
C LYS A 423 13.45 23.61 -8.44
N GLY A 424 12.93 22.56 -9.07
CA GLY A 424 12.86 22.43 -10.52
C GLY A 424 11.82 23.37 -11.13
N ASP A 425 11.95 23.64 -12.42
CA ASP A 425 11.00 24.46 -13.16
C ASP A 425 9.81 23.60 -13.62
N ASP A 426 8.69 23.70 -12.91
CA ASP A 426 7.43 23.03 -13.26
C ASP A 426 6.48 23.91 -14.09
N THR A 427 6.94 25.09 -14.53
CA THR A 427 6.13 26.08 -15.25
C THR A 427 5.48 25.48 -16.50
N ALA A 428 6.27 24.80 -17.33
CA ALA A 428 5.77 24.19 -18.57
C ALA A 428 4.67 23.14 -18.30
N ALA A 429 4.83 22.32 -17.26
CA ALA A 429 3.86 21.32 -16.87
C ALA A 429 2.55 21.95 -16.34
N ARG A 430 2.65 23.01 -15.53
CA ARG A 430 1.49 23.77 -15.04
C ARG A 430 0.71 24.42 -16.18
N MET A 431 1.42 25.01 -17.15
CA MET A 431 0.80 25.62 -18.32
C MET A 431 0.13 24.56 -19.21
N ALA A 432 0.75 23.39 -19.40
CA ALA A 432 0.16 22.28 -20.13
C ALA A 432 -1.14 21.77 -19.49
N LEU A 433 -1.16 21.61 -18.16
CA LEU A 433 -2.37 21.26 -17.41
C LEU A 433 -3.46 22.34 -17.54
N ALA A 434 -3.10 23.62 -17.41
CA ALA A 434 -4.05 24.72 -17.55
C ALA A 434 -4.70 24.77 -18.94
N ARG A 435 -3.92 24.55 -20.00
CA ARG A 435 -4.44 24.47 -21.38
C ARG A 435 -5.44 23.33 -21.54
N PHE A 436 -5.13 22.13 -21.02
CA PHE A 436 -6.05 20.99 -21.04
C PHE A 436 -7.37 21.31 -20.32
N LEU A 437 -7.29 21.95 -19.16
CA LEU A 437 -8.47 22.33 -18.38
C LEU A 437 -9.33 23.38 -19.10
N VAL A 438 -8.71 24.40 -19.69
CA VAL A 438 -9.39 25.38 -20.54
C VAL A 438 -10.03 24.72 -21.75
N GLY A 439 -9.30 23.86 -22.47
CA GLY A 439 -9.86 23.12 -23.61
C GLY A 439 -11.02 22.20 -23.23
N SER A 440 -11.00 21.68 -22.00
CA SER A 440 -12.05 20.80 -21.45
C SER A 440 -13.19 21.55 -20.76
N ASN A 441 -13.27 22.88 -20.89
CA ASN A 441 -14.28 23.73 -20.25
C ASN A 441 -14.29 23.72 -18.71
N LEU A 442 -13.18 23.33 -18.07
CA LEU A 442 -13.01 23.28 -16.61
C LEU A 442 -12.37 24.57 -16.09
N SER A 443 -13.15 25.65 -16.18
CA SER A 443 -12.67 27.01 -15.97
C SER A 443 -12.26 27.30 -14.52
N PHE A 444 -12.98 26.78 -13.52
CA PHE A 444 -12.66 27.00 -12.11
C PHE A 444 -11.35 26.30 -11.71
N GLU A 445 -11.14 25.09 -12.18
CA GLU A 445 -9.93 24.30 -11.99
C GLU A 445 -8.74 24.98 -12.67
N ALA A 446 -8.91 25.43 -13.92
CA ALA A 446 -7.89 26.17 -14.65
C ALA A 446 -7.45 27.44 -13.91
N ILE A 447 -8.42 28.23 -13.40
CA ILE A 447 -8.13 29.41 -12.58
C ILE A 447 -7.33 29.03 -11.33
N GLY A 448 -7.69 27.93 -10.66
CA GLY A 448 -6.98 27.42 -9.49
C GLY A 448 -5.52 27.08 -9.80
N VAL A 449 -5.28 26.32 -10.87
CA VAL A 449 -3.94 25.94 -11.33
C VAL A 449 -3.10 27.15 -11.69
N LEU A 450 -3.65 28.11 -12.45
CA LEU A 450 -2.94 29.32 -12.87
C LEU A 450 -2.65 30.25 -11.69
N ASN A 451 -3.56 30.38 -10.73
CA ASN A 451 -3.31 31.15 -9.50
C ASN A 451 -2.25 30.49 -8.61
N ALA A 452 -2.17 29.16 -8.58
CA ALA A 452 -1.10 28.46 -7.89
C ALA A 452 0.25 28.67 -8.62
N ALA A 453 0.26 28.57 -9.94
CA ALA A 453 1.45 28.77 -10.76
C ALA A 453 2.04 30.18 -10.57
N GLY A 454 1.22 31.23 -10.65
CA GLY A 454 1.70 32.60 -10.43
C GLY A 454 2.18 32.90 -9.00
N ARG A 455 1.70 32.15 -7.99
CA ARG A 455 2.22 32.25 -6.61
C ARG A 455 3.57 31.56 -6.46
N ALA A 456 3.77 30.43 -7.12
CA ALA A 456 5.03 29.68 -7.11
C ALA A 456 6.11 30.40 -7.92
N HIS A 457 5.75 30.89 -9.11
CA HIS A 457 6.66 31.51 -10.08
C HIS A 457 6.21 32.94 -10.39
N GLN A 458 6.68 33.92 -9.61
CA GLN A 458 6.25 35.31 -9.78
C GLN A 458 6.60 35.89 -11.17
N THR A 459 7.61 35.34 -11.84
CA THR A 459 8.01 35.71 -13.21
C THR A 459 6.88 35.49 -14.22
N LEU A 460 5.98 34.53 -13.98
CA LEU A 460 4.80 34.29 -14.83
C LEU A 460 3.83 35.47 -14.89
N MET A 461 3.85 36.36 -13.90
CA MET A 461 2.98 37.55 -13.93
C MET A 461 3.33 38.50 -15.08
N GLY A 462 4.54 38.42 -15.64
CA GLY A 462 4.98 39.13 -16.83
C GLY A 462 4.86 38.31 -18.12
N ASP A 463 4.42 37.06 -18.06
CA ASP A 463 4.24 36.22 -19.24
C ASP A 463 2.88 36.48 -19.90
N GLY A 464 2.90 36.75 -21.21
CA GLY A 464 1.70 37.08 -21.97
C GLY A 464 0.73 35.90 -22.01
N GLU A 465 1.22 34.70 -22.28
CA GLU A 465 0.37 33.51 -22.40
C GLU A 465 -0.32 33.18 -21.07
N PHE A 466 0.41 33.25 -19.97
CA PHE A 466 -0.15 33.07 -18.63
C PHE A 466 -1.30 34.03 -18.35
N ARG A 467 -1.11 35.32 -18.65
CA ARG A 467 -2.16 36.35 -18.51
C ARG A 467 -3.35 36.05 -19.41
N GLY A 468 -3.08 35.73 -20.69
CA GLY A 468 -4.09 35.41 -21.68
C GLY A 468 -4.94 34.23 -21.23
N LEU A 469 -4.31 33.09 -20.94
CA LEU A 469 -4.98 31.84 -20.54
C LEU A 469 -5.79 32.00 -19.24
N ARG A 470 -5.28 32.75 -18.24
CA ARG A 470 -6.02 33.04 -17.01
C ARG A 470 -7.22 33.96 -17.25
N GLY A 471 -7.05 34.97 -18.10
CA GLY A 471 -8.13 35.83 -18.56
C GLY A 471 -9.23 35.03 -19.24
N VAL A 472 -8.88 34.14 -20.18
CA VAL A 472 -9.84 33.27 -20.86
C VAL A 472 -10.60 32.37 -19.88
N ALA A 473 -9.89 31.69 -18.97
CA ALA A 473 -10.53 30.84 -17.97
C ALA A 473 -11.54 31.64 -17.12
N LYS A 474 -11.24 32.90 -16.76
CA LYS A 474 -12.17 33.78 -16.06
C LYS A 474 -13.37 34.22 -16.91
N VAL A 475 -13.19 34.48 -18.21
CA VAL A 475 -14.30 34.75 -19.14
C VAL A 475 -15.25 33.56 -19.21
N MET A 476 -14.72 32.34 -19.33
CA MET A 476 -15.49 31.10 -19.34
C MET A 476 -16.28 30.90 -18.04
N ALA A 477 -15.71 31.31 -16.90
CA ALA A 477 -16.37 31.34 -15.60
C ALA A 477 -17.33 32.55 -15.41
N ARG A 478 -17.53 33.39 -16.44
CA ARG A 478 -18.30 34.65 -16.41
C ARG A 478 -17.82 35.67 -15.38
N ARG A 479 -16.55 35.59 -14.99
CA ARG A 479 -15.88 36.52 -14.06
C ARG A 479 -15.28 37.69 -14.85
N TYR A 480 -16.11 38.40 -15.60
CA TYR A 480 -15.67 39.38 -16.60
C TYR A 480 -14.80 40.51 -16.02
N ALA A 481 -15.19 41.06 -14.87
CA ALA A 481 -14.42 42.12 -14.21
C ALA A 481 -13.00 41.65 -13.83
N GLU A 482 -12.84 40.39 -13.43
CA GLU A 482 -11.53 39.83 -13.09
C GLU A 482 -10.73 39.42 -14.33
N ALA A 483 -11.39 39.01 -15.40
CA ALA A 483 -10.74 38.72 -16.68
C ALA A 483 -10.15 39.99 -17.29
N GLU A 484 -10.87 41.11 -17.18
CA GLU A 484 -10.40 42.42 -17.66
C GLU A 484 -9.05 42.79 -17.04
N THR A 485 -8.82 42.48 -15.76
CA THR A 485 -7.53 42.74 -15.10
C THR A 485 -6.34 41.97 -15.71
N ASP A 486 -6.60 40.80 -16.30
CA ASP A 486 -5.57 40.04 -17.00
C ASP A 486 -5.34 40.59 -18.41
N PHE A 487 -6.41 40.91 -19.14
CA PHE A 487 -6.31 41.45 -20.51
C PHE A 487 -5.84 42.91 -20.59
N ALA A 488 -6.01 43.68 -19.52
CA ALA A 488 -5.46 45.04 -19.39
C ALA A 488 -3.96 45.07 -19.04
N SER A 489 -3.31 43.90 -18.93
CA SER A 489 -1.88 43.82 -18.69
C SER A 489 -1.08 44.39 -19.87
N PRO A 490 -0.02 45.19 -19.64
CA PRO A 490 0.75 45.80 -20.73
C PRO A 490 1.30 44.81 -21.76
N VAL A 491 1.61 43.57 -21.34
CA VAL A 491 2.10 42.50 -22.22
C VAL A 491 1.05 41.98 -23.21
N LEU A 492 -0.22 42.38 -23.07
CA LEU A 492 -1.34 42.01 -23.95
C LEU A 492 -1.97 43.19 -24.67
N ASN A 493 -1.46 44.42 -24.52
CA ASN A 493 -2.08 45.63 -25.07
C ASN A 493 -2.28 45.54 -26.60
N ASP A 494 -1.23 45.16 -27.31
CA ASP A 494 -1.20 45.07 -28.77
C ASP A 494 -1.51 43.64 -29.30
N ASP A 495 -1.92 42.74 -28.40
CA ASP A 495 -2.26 41.36 -28.77
C ASP A 495 -3.69 41.28 -29.35
N PRO A 496 -3.86 40.81 -30.60
CA PRO A 496 -5.17 40.75 -31.25
C PRO A 496 -6.11 39.72 -30.61
N SER A 497 -5.55 38.61 -30.10
CA SER A 497 -6.36 37.60 -29.45
C SER A 497 -6.93 38.10 -28.12
N ALA A 498 -6.16 38.90 -27.36
CA ALA A 498 -6.62 39.58 -26.17
C ALA A 498 -7.63 40.69 -26.50
N ALA A 499 -7.46 41.41 -27.61
CA ALA A 499 -8.43 42.41 -28.08
C ALA A 499 -9.80 41.77 -28.40
N MET A 500 -9.82 40.57 -29.01
CA MET A 500 -11.06 39.80 -29.21
C MET A 500 -11.79 39.50 -27.88
N TRP A 501 -11.05 39.08 -26.85
CA TRP A 501 -11.63 38.83 -25.53
C TRP A 501 -12.12 40.10 -24.83
N ARG A 502 -11.38 41.21 -24.95
CA ARG A 502 -11.83 42.52 -24.45
C ARG A 502 -13.13 42.95 -25.13
N GLY A 503 -13.24 42.77 -26.46
CA GLY A 503 -14.48 43.02 -27.19
C GLY A 503 -15.63 42.14 -26.73
N TYR A 504 -15.37 40.85 -26.49
CA TYR A 504 -16.36 39.94 -25.93
C TYR A 504 -16.82 40.40 -24.53
N ILE A 505 -15.92 40.73 -23.63
CA ILE A 505 -16.24 41.25 -22.28
C ILE A 505 -17.07 42.53 -22.36
N ALA A 506 -16.68 43.49 -23.21
CA ALA A 506 -17.42 44.72 -23.44
C ALA A 506 -18.84 44.43 -23.95
N SER A 507 -19.01 43.47 -24.86
CA SER A 507 -20.33 43.05 -25.34
C SER A 507 -21.19 42.43 -24.23
N LYS A 508 -20.60 41.62 -23.34
CA LYS A 508 -21.31 40.99 -22.21
C LYS A 508 -21.68 41.97 -21.10
N THR A 509 -21.01 43.12 -21.05
CA THR A 509 -21.25 44.18 -20.05
C THR A 509 -22.03 45.37 -20.61
N GLY A 510 -22.49 45.30 -21.87
CA GLY A 510 -23.32 46.33 -22.50
C GLY A 510 -22.56 47.56 -23.03
N GLN A 511 -21.24 47.46 -23.17
CA GLN A 511 -20.36 48.53 -23.65
C GLN A 511 -20.16 48.43 -25.17
N TRP A 512 -21.23 48.63 -25.94
CA TRP A 512 -21.25 48.34 -27.39
C TRP A 512 -20.22 49.11 -28.22
N THR A 513 -19.98 50.38 -27.90
CA THR A 513 -18.99 51.21 -28.62
C THR A 513 -17.57 50.69 -28.42
N ASP A 514 -17.19 50.36 -27.18
CA ASP A 514 -15.89 49.77 -26.87
C ASP A 514 -15.78 48.36 -27.50
N ALA A 515 -16.83 47.55 -27.40
CA ALA A 515 -16.86 46.23 -28.03
C ALA A 515 -16.54 46.29 -29.53
N ASN A 516 -17.20 47.21 -30.27
CA ASN A 516 -16.94 47.40 -31.69
C ASN A 516 -15.48 47.81 -31.98
N GLN A 517 -14.92 48.71 -31.18
CA GLN A 517 -13.52 49.11 -31.31
C GLN A 517 -12.56 47.93 -31.04
N ARG A 518 -12.77 47.18 -29.96
CA ARG A 518 -11.92 46.04 -29.58
C ARG A 518 -11.98 44.90 -30.58
N PHE A 519 -13.16 44.60 -31.13
CA PHE A 519 -13.28 43.63 -32.21
C PHE A 519 -12.57 44.10 -33.49
N ALA A 520 -12.59 45.39 -33.81
CA ALA A 520 -11.81 45.93 -34.92
C ALA A 520 -10.29 45.79 -34.68
N GLU A 521 -9.81 46.09 -33.48
CA GLU A 521 -8.40 45.92 -33.06
C GLU A 521 -7.95 44.45 -33.19
N GLY A 522 -8.81 43.51 -32.81
CA GLY A 522 -8.51 42.08 -32.83
C GLY A 522 -8.74 41.40 -34.18
N ALA A 523 -9.26 42.09 -35.20
CA ALA A 523 -9.87 41.48 -36.40
C ALA A 523 -9.02 40.40 -37.08
N ARG A 524 -7.69 40.55 -37.07
CA ARG A 524 -6.75 39.57 -37.65
C ARG A 524 -6.72 38.21 -36.94
N ALA A 525 -7.16 38.12 -35.69
CA ALA A 525 -7.26 36.87 -34.94
C ALA A 525 -8.62 36.18 -35.06
N LEU A 526 -9.65 36.87 -35.58
CA LEU A 526 -11.03 36.37 -35.58
C LEU A 526 -11.14 34.97 -36.20
N ASN A 527 -10.55 34.75 -37.38
CA ASN A 527 -10.61 33.48 -38.09
C ASN A 527 -9.77 32.36 -37.44
N MET A 528 -9.01 32.67 -36.38
CA MET A 528 -8.21 31.70 -35.63
C MET A 528 -8.94 31.20 -34.38
N PHE A 529 -10.01 31.88 -33.95
CA PHE A 529 -10.84 31.42 -32.84
C PHE A 529 -11.71 30.24 -33.26
N PRO A 530 -11.92 29.26 -32.36
CA PRO A 530 -12.88 28.18 -32.61
C PRO A 530 -14.29 28.75 -32.70
N ALA A 531 -15.12 28.21 -33.60
CA ALA A 531 -16.45 28.75 -33.95
C ALA A 531 -17.44 28.93 -32.78
N LEU A 532 -17.17 28.33 -31.62
CA LEU A 532 -17.94 28.54 -30.39
C LEU A 532 -17.83 29.98 -29.86
N TRP A 533 -16.71 30.63 -30.10
CA TRP A 533 -16.34 31.96 -29.63
C TRP A 533 -16.29 32.94 -30.79
#